data_AF-A0A4Y7JEL7-F1
#
_entry.id   AF-A0A4Y7JEL7-F1
#
_cell.length_a   1.000
_cell.length_b   1.000
_cell.length_c   1.000
_cell.angle_alpha   90.00
_cell.angle_beta   90.00
_cell.angle_gamma   90.00
#
_symmetry.space_group_name_H-M   'P 1'
#
loop_
_entity.id
_entity.type
_entity.pdbx_description
1 polymer ?
#
loop_
_entity_poly.entity_id
_entity_poly.type
_entity_poly.pdbx_seq_one_letter_code
_entity_poly.pdbx_strand_id
1 'polypeptide(L)'
;MKKRTDGLGYKRVWAVGPLFPNVDPTAKERGGPSSGKSVSWLDKCPKNSVVFVCFGSQAALPNKQMEALAAGLECSKVRFLWCVKEPGEGLAKGAYSALPAGFEERIAGRGMLIRGGWVPQLLILTHPSVGSFMTHCGWNSTLEGLASGVVLLAWPMMAEQFINANLIVDQLKVAIRDCEGNELVPNSVKLGELVAESFSERWRVRAEKLSKAANAAVQQGGTSFKDLQSLVKDLRGLNK
;
A
#
# COMPACT_ATOMS: atom_id res chain seq x y z
N MET A 1 1.76 -40.22 -9.50
CA MET A 1 1.60 -38.79 -9.13
C MET A 1 1.61 -38.65 -7.62
N LYS A 2 2.73 -38.25 -7.01
CA LYS A 2 2.81 -38.00 -5.56
C LYS A 2 2.11 -36.68 -5.26
N LYS A 3 0.99 -36.73 -4.53
CA LYS A 3 0.32 -35.54 -3.98
C LYS A 3 1.29 -34.87 -3.01
N ARG A 4 1.64 -33.61 -3.26
CA ARG A 4 2.23 -32.75 -2.23
C ARG A 4 1.16 -32.60 -1.15
N THR A 5 1.37 -33.24 0.00
CA THR A 5 0.65 -32.92 1.22
C THR A 5 1.42 -31.78 1.88
N ASP A 6 0.99 -30.57 1.61
CA ASP A 6 1.33 -29.37 2.35
C ASP A 6 0.68 -29.44 3.75
N GLY A 7 1.44 -29.09 4.79
CA GLY A 7 1.11 -29.27 6.21
C GLY A 7 -0.05 -28.43 6.76
N LEU A 8 -1.06 -28.13 5.92
CA LEU A 8 -2.24 -27.33 6.25
C LEU A 8 -3.51 -28.19 6.47
N GLY A 9 -3.41 -29.52 6.40
CA GLY A 9 -4.56 -30.43 6.59
C GLY A 9 -5.54 -30.48 5.42
N TYR A 10 -5.36 -29.66 4.39
CA TYR A 10 -6.13 -29.69 3.16
C TYR A 10 -5.54 -30.68 2.14
N LYS A 11 -6.38 -31.31 1.32
CA LYS A 11 -5.93 -32.24 0.26
C LYS A 11 -5.24 -31.53 -0.91
N ARG A 12 -5.46 -30.22 -1.09
CA ARG A 12 -4.93 -29.39 -2.20
C ARG A 12 -5.17 -27.90 -1.94
N VAL A 13 -4.18 -27.05 -2.22
CA VAL A 13 -4.26 -25.58 -2.23
C VAL A 13 -3.80 -25.07 -3.60
N TRP A 14 -4.46 -24.03 -4.13
CA TRP A 14 -4.07 -23.35 -5.39
C TRP A 14 -3.71 -21.89 -5.09
N ALA A 15 -2.48 -21.49 -5.40
CA ALA A 15 -2.00 -20.13 -5.17
C ALA A 15 -2.08 -19.32 -6.47
N VAL A 16 -3.19 -18.59 -6.67
CA VAL A 16 -3.51 -17.94 -7.96
C VAL A 16 -3.19 -16.44 -8.02
N GLY A 17 -2.55 -15.88 -7.00
CA GLY A 17 -2.25 -14.45 -6.91
C GLY A 17 -0.87 -14.03 -7.47
N PRO A 18 -0.59 -12.71 -7.47
CA PRO A 18 -1.52 -11.65 -7.11
C PRO A 18 -2.52 -11.33 -8.23
N LEU A 19 -3.78 -11.10 -7.87
CA LEU A 19 -4.84 -10.75 -8.82
C LEU A 19 -5.17 -9.27 -8.68
N PHE A 20 -4.98 -8.51 -9.75
CA PHE A 20 -5.31 -7.09 -9.79
C PHE A 20 -6.37 -6.82 -10.86
N PRO A 21 -7.22 -5.80 -10.69
CA PRO A 21 -7.90 -5.23 -11.83
C PRO A 21 -6.87 -4.74 -12.85
N ASN A 22 -7.13 -4.94 -14.14
CA ASN A 22 -6.31 -4.33 -15.17
C ASN A 22 -6.24 -2.82 -14.91
N VAL A 23 -5.03 -2.24 -15.02
CA VAL A 23 -4.87 -0.79 -14.98
C VAL A 23 -5.51 -0.24 -16.26
N ASP A 24 -6.79 0.08 -16.16
CA ASP A 24 -7.56 0.68 -17.23
C ASP A 24 -6.92 2.04 -17.57
N PRO A 25 -6.59 2.33 -18.84
CA PRO A 25 -6.13 3.66 -19.25
C PRO A 25 -7.09 4.79 -18.83
N THR A 26 -8.39 4.48 -18.69
CA THR A 26 -9.43 5.39 -18.19
C THR A 26 -9.54 5.42 -16.67
N ALA A 27 -8.68 4.72 -15.92
CA ALA A 27 -8.66 4.75 -14.45
C ALA A 27 -8.46 6.16 -13.88
N LYS A 28 -7.91 7.09 -14.68
CA LYS A 28 -7.84 8.53 -14.40
C LYS A 28 -9.21 9.20 -14.28
N GLU A 29 -10.28 8.58 -14.78
CA GLU A 29 -11.65 9.10 -14.76
C GLU A 29 -12.45 8.50 -13.58
N ARG A 30 -12.14 7.26 -13.16
CA ARG A 30 -12.84 6.54 -12.09
C ARG A 30 -12.70 7.18 -10.70
N GLY A 31 -11.60 7.89 -10.46
CA GLY A 31 -11.38 8.60 -9.19
C GLY A 31 -11.87 10.04 -9.18
N GLY A 32 -12.61 10.46 -10.20
CA GLY A 32 -13.09 11.83 -10.33
C GLY A 32 -11.95 12.86 -10.47
N PRO A 33 -12.26 14.16 -10.33
CA PRO A 33 -11.30 15.24 -10.59
C PRO A 33 -10.03 15.21 -9.73
N SER A 34 -10.09 14.61 -8.54
CA SER A 34 -8.94 14.49 -7.62
C SER A 34 -7.88 13.52 -8.14
N SER A 35 -8.29 12.47 -8.87
CA SER A 35 -7.37 11.49 -9.44
C SER A 35 -6.50 12.07 -10.55
N GLY A 36 -7.08 12.86 -11.48
CA GLY A 36 -6.33 13.57 -12.51
C GLY A 36 -5.33 14.59 -11.97
N LYS A 37 -5.68 15.28 -10.87
CA LYS A 37 -4.76 16.21 -10.17
C LYS A 37 -3.59 15.48 -9.53
N SER A 38 -3.84 14.31 -8.93
CA SER A 38 -2.82 13.52 -8.24
C SER A 38 -1.76 12.99 -9.20
N VAL A 39 -2.18 12.45 -10.34
CA VAL A 39 -1.25 11.98 -11.38
C VAL A 39 -0.45 13.14 -11.97
N SER A 40 -1.11 14.26 -12.32
CA SER A 40 -0.42 15.45 -12.83
C SER A 40 0.61 16.04 -11.86
N TRP A 41 0.43 15.85 -10.55
CA TRP A 41 1.40 16.24 -9.54
C TRP A 41 2.58 15.25 -9.48
N LEU A 42 2.30 13.95 -9.56
CA LEU A 42 3.33 12.90 -9.61
C LEU A 42 4.21 13.01 -10.86
N ASP A 43 3.64 13.39 -12.01
CA ASP A 43 4.36 13.60 -13.28
C ASP A 43 5.49 14.65 -13.15
N LYS A 44 5.37 15.58 -12.20
CA LYS A 44 6.36 16.63 -11.93
C LYS A 44 7.42 16.21 -10.91
N CYS A 45 7.24 15.05 -10.26
CA CYS A 45 8.14 14.56 -9.23
C CYS A 45 9.24 13.68 -9.86
N PRO A 46 10.48 13.70 -9.33
CA PRO A 46 11.51 12.76 -9.75
C PRO A 46 11.10 11.30 -9.53
N LYS A 47 11.68 10.39 -10.33
CA LYS A 47 11.50 8.95 -10.17
C LYS A 47 11.87 8.51 -8.74
N ASN A 48 11.10 7.58 -8.16
CA ASN A 48 11.36 7.02 -6.83
C ASN A 48 11.62 8.08 -5.75
N SER A 49 10.80 9.14 -5.69
CA SER A 49 11.01 10.26 -4.75
C SER A 49 9.79 10.60 -3.89
N VAL A 50 8.66 9.94 -4.14
CA VAL A 50 7.39 10.18 -3.46
C VAL A 50 7.02 8.99 -2.58
N VAL A 51 6.64 9.27 -1.33
CA VAL A 51 5.91 8.33 -0.49
C VAL A 51 4.41 8.55 -0.67
N PHE A 52 3.69 7.50 -1.07
CA PHE A 52 2.24 7.50 -1.04
C PHE A 52 1.77 7.07 0.35
N VAL A 53 0.78 7.78 0.92
CA VAL A 53 0.26 7.50 2.26
C VAL A 53 -1.25 7.27 2.14
N CYS A 54 -1.70 6.05 2.44
CA CYS A 54 -3.11 5.68 2.38
C CYS A 54 -3.43 4.51 3.32
N PHE A 55 -4.39 4.74 4.22
CA PHE A 55 -4.85 3.77 5.22
C PHE A 55 -6.12 3.02 4.78
N GLY A 56 -6.36 2.96 3.46
CA GLY A 56 -7.51 2.29 2.88
C GLY A 56 -8.82 3.07 3.05
N SER A 57 -9.94 2.38 2.86
CA SER A 57 -11.27 3.00 2.83
C SER A 57 -11.93 3.15 4.19
N GLN A 58 -11.49 2.38 5.20
CA GLN A 58 -12.17 2.24 6.49
C GLN A 58 -11.51 3.02 7.62
N ALA A 59 -10.20 3.26 7.56
CA ALA A 59 -9.47 3.85 8.68
C ALA A 59 -9.35 5.37 8.55
N ALA A 60 -9.91 6.07 9.54
CA ALA A 60 -9.60 7.47 9.81
C ALA A 60 -8.63 7.54 10.99
N LEU A 61 -7.58 8.35 10.88
CA LEU A 61 -6.59 8.47 11.95
C LEU A 61 -7.07 9.43 13.05
N PRO A 62 -6.92 9.10 14.33
CA PRO A 62 -7.06 10.03 15.44
C PRO A 62 -6.14 11.25 15.26
N ASN A 63 -6.56 12.41 15.74
CA ASN A 63 -5.82 13.67 15.56
C ASN A 63 -4.38 13.62 16.08
N LYS A 64 -4.11 12.87 17.16
CA LYS A 64 -2.74 12.71 17.66
C LYS A 64 -1.83 11.99 16.66
N GLN A 65 -2.37 10.97 15.97
CA GLN A 65 -1.65 10.28 14.90
C GLN A 65 -1.53 11.15 13.64
N MET A 66 -2.57 11.93 13.30
CA MET A 66 -2.51 12.92 12.21
C MET A 66 -1.39 13.94 12.42
N GLU A 67 -1.28 14.49 13.63
CA GLU A 67 -0.23 15.44 14.01
C GLU A 67 1.15 14.81 13.94
N ALA A 68 1.30 13.60 14.49
CA ALA A 68 2.58 12.91 14.49
C ALA A 68 3.06 12.55 13.07
N LEU A 69 2.14 12.07 12.23
CA LEU A 69 2.40 11.75 10.82
C LEU A 69 2.74 13.01 10.01
N ALA A 70 1.97 14.09 10.18
CA ALA A 70 2.24 15.37 9.53
C ALA A 70 3.65 15.89 9.87
N ALA A 71 4.01 15.92 11.16
CA ALA A 71 5.33 16.32 11.59
C ALA A 71 6.43 15.39 11.06
N GLY A 72 6.22 14.07 11.06
CA GLY A 72 7.21 13.13 10.54
C GLY A 72 7.43 13.24 9.03
N LEU A 73 6.37 13.47 8.25
CA LEU A 73 6.48 13.76 6.82
C LEU A 73 7.25 15.06 6.56
N GLU A 74 7.04 16.11 7.36
CA GLU A 74 7.83 17.35 7.29
C GLU A 74 9.31 17.15 7.64
N CYS A 75 9.59 16.34 8.68
CA CYS A 75 10.94 15.99 9.12
C CYS A 75 11.68 15.16 8.07
N SER A 76 10.99 14.25 7.37
CA SER A 76 11.60 13.37 6.36
C SER A 76 12.23 14.12 5.18
N LYS A 77 11.73 15.32 4.87
CA LYS A 77 12.03 16.09 3.64
C LYS A 77 11.70 15.37 2.32
N VAL A 78 11.14 14.17 2.37
CA VAL A 78 10.67 13.42 1.21
C VAL A 78 9.40 14.07 0.65
N ARG A 79 9.16 13.92 -0.65
CA ARG A 79 7.87 14.31 -1.25
C ARG A 79 6.80 13.29 -0.88
N PHE A 80 5.57 13.73 -0.69
CA PHE A 80 4.50 12.81 -0.29
C PHE A 80 3.16 13.14 -0.93
N LEU A 81 2.38 12.09 -1.16
CA LEU A 81 0.99 12.17 -1.57
C LEU A 81 0.17 11.46 -0.50
N TRP A 82 -0.65 12.20 0.25
CA TRP A 82 -1.40 11.65 1.38
C TRP A 82 -2.90 11.72 1.15
N CYS A 83 -3.52 10.54 1.08
CA CYS A 83 -4.98 10.38 1.07
C CYS A 83 -5.53 10.51 2.50
N VAL A 84 -6.13 11.65 2.81
CA VAL A 84 -6.75 11.93 4.11
C VAL A 84 -8.19 11.46 4.07
N LYS A 85 -8.50 10.47 4.91
CA LYS A 85 -9.83 9.88 5.02
C LYS A 85 -10.68 10.67 6.00
N GLU A 86 -11.85 11.12 5.57
CA GLU A 86 -12.85 11.72 6.47
C GLU A 86 -13.41 10.65 7.44
N PRO A 87 -13.69 11.01 8.71
CA PRO A 87 -14.25 10.09 9.68
C PRO A 87 -15.62 9.57 9.21
N GLY A 88 -15.84 8.26 9.37
CA GLY A 88 -17.14 7.63 9.09
C GLY A 88 -18.20 7.95 10.14
N GLU A 89 -19.44 7.56 9.85
CA GLU A 89 -20.55 7.67 10.79
C GLU A 89 -20.27 6.89 12.09
N GLY A 90 -20.53 7.51 13.24
CA GLY A 90 -20.28 6.93 14.56
C GLY A 90 -18.94 7.31 15.21
N LEU A 91 -18.01 7.94 14.49
CA LEU A 91 -16.82 8.52 15.08
C LEU A 91 -17.11 9.90 15.69
N ALA A 92 -16.49 10.19 16.84
CA ALA A 92 -16.64 11.48 17.52
C ALA A 92 -16.20 12.62 16.61
N LYS A 93 -17.10 13.58 16.38
CA LYS A 93 -16.82 14.77 15.55
C LYS A 93 -15.59 15.49 16.08
N GLY A 94 -14.66 15.81 15.18
CA GLY A 94 -13.46 16.57 15.49
C GLY A 94 -12.34 15.81 16.19
N ALA A 95 -12.48 14.51 16.48
CA ALA A 95 -11.42 13.70 17.09
C ALA A 95 -10.49 13.02 16.06
N TYR A 96 -10.86 13.06 14.78
CA TYR A 96 -10.20 12.35 13.70
C TYR A 96 -9.93 13.27 12.51
N SER A 97 -8.88 12.94 11.76
CA SER A 97 -8.56 13.53 10.45
C SER A 97 -8.32 15.04 10.44
N ALA A 98 -8.13 15.67 11.60
CA ALA A 98 -7.73 17.06 11.69
C ALA A 98 -6.24 17.20 11.36
N LEU A 99 -5.93 18.07 10.40
CA LEU A 99 -4.55 18.41 10.06
C LEU A 99 -4.05 19.54 10.95
N PRO A 100 -2.75 19.57 11.31
CA PRO A 100 -2.19 20.67 12.07
C PRO A 100 -2.38 22.01 11.36
N ALA A 101 -2.58 23.08 12.12
CA ALA A 101 -2.70 24.42 11.57
C ALA A 101 -1.45 24.80 10.76
N GLY A 102 -1.64 25.41 9.59
CA GLY A 102 -0.55 25.82 8.69
C GLY A 102 0.16 24.68 7.95
N PHE A 103 -0.34 23.44 8.04
CA PHE A 103 0.33 22.27 7.45
C PHE A 103 0.41 22.34 5.92
N GLU A 104 -0.68 22.73 5.26
CA GLU A 104 -0.73 22.80 3.79
C GLU A 104 0.27 23.83 3.23
N GLU A 105 0.45 24.95 3.92
CA GLU A 105 1.42 25.99 3.60
C GLU A 105 2.86 25.48 3.78
N ARG A 106 3.14 24.76 4.87
CA ARG A 106 4.49 24.20 5.14
C ARG A 106 4.92 23.12 4.16
N ILE A 107 3.97 22.44 3.52
CA ILE A 107 4.25 21.33 2.59
C ILE A 107 4.21 21.78 1.13
N ALA A 108 3.88 23.05 0.86
CA ALA A 108 3.75 23.59 -0.49
C ALA A 108 4.96 23.22 -1.37
N GLY A 109 4.70 22.60 -2.51
CA GLY A 109 5.73 22.14 -3.46
C GLY A 109 6.39 20.79 -3.15
N ARG A 110 6.17 20.19 -1.98
CA ARG A 110 6.66 18.84 -1.62
C ARG A 110 5.57 17.84 -1.30
N GLY A 111 4.47 18.29 -0.73
CA GLY A 111 3.34 17.45 -0.34
C GLY A 111 2.10 17.77 -1.16
N MET A 112 1.28 16.75 -1.39
CA MET A 112 -0.07 16.92 -1.90
C MET A 112 -1.03 16.12 -1.02
N LEU A 113 -2.11 16.77 -0.60
CA LEU A 113 -3.21 16.14 0.12
C LEU A 113 -4.35 15.82 -0.83
N ILE A 114 -4.91 14.63 -0.67
CA ILE A 114 -6.14 14.23 -1.33
C ILE A 114 -7.21 14.10 -0.24
N ARG A 115 -8.20 14.97 -0.30
CA ARG A 115 -9.37 14.98 0.60
C ARG A 115 -10.61 14.54 -0.17
N GLY A 116 -11.55 13.88 0.51
CA GLY A 116 -12.92 13.71 0.02
C GLY A 116 -13.11 12.74 -1.15
N GLY A 117 -12.53 11.54 -1.12
CA GLY A 117 -12.90 10.51 -2.10
C GLY A 117 -11.99 9.29 -2.16
N TRP A 118 -12.34 8.39 -3.07
CA TRP A 118 -11.51 7.26 -3.48
C TRP A 118 -10.37 7.74 -4.39
N VAL A 119 -9.22 7.09 -4.31
CA VAL A 119 -8.07 7.32 -5.21
C VAL A 119 -7.80 6.06 -6.02
N PRO A 120 -7.37 6.18 -7.30
CA PRO A 120 -6.95 5.02 -8.08
C PRO A 120 -5.60 4.54 -7.57
N GLN A 121 -5.61 3.85 -6.43
CA GLN A 121 -4.42 3.44 -5.68
C GLN A 121 -3.43 2.68 -6.56
N LEU A 122 -3.90 1.69 -7.32
CA LEU A 122 -3.02 0.94 -8.22
C LEU A 122 -2.37 1.84 -9.30
N LEU A 123 -3.07 2.86 -9.80
CA LEU A 123 -2.51 3.83 -10.75
C LEU A 123 -1.43 4.70 -10.09
N ILE A 124 -1.64 5.11 -8.83
CA ILE A 124 -0.65 5.86 -8.06
C ILE A 124 0.57 4.99 -7.77
N LEU A 125 0.37 3.76 -7.31
CA LEU A 125 1.45 2.83 -6.93
C LEU A 125 2.32 2.42 -8.12
N THR A 126 1.74 2.34 -9.32
CA THR A 126 2.47 2.03 -10.55
C THR A 126 3.15 3.25 -11.18
N HIS A 127 2.96 4.45 -10.62
CA HIS A 127 3.58 5.66 -11.13
C HIS A 127 5.09 5.69 -10.83
N PRO A 128 5.98 5.99 -11.81
CA PRO A 128 7.44 5.94 -11.62
C PRO A 128 8.00 6.81 -10.48
N SER A 129 7.32 7.90 -10.15
CA SER A 129 7.71 8.81 -9.06
C SER A 129 7.48 8.24 -7.67
N VAL A 130 6.56 7.27 -7.52
CA VAL A 130 6.27 6.65 -6.22
C VAL A 130 7.30 5.56 -5.94
N GLY A 131 8.06 5.73 -4.85
CA GLY A 131 9.07 4.75 -4.42
C GLY A 131 8.70 4.02 -3.12
N SER A 132 7.76 4.57 -2.34
CA SER A 132 7.38 4.06 -1.03
C SER A 132 5.89 4.21 -0.80
N PHE A 133 5.31 3.33 0.01
CA PHE A 133 3.89 3.29 0.34
C PHE A 133 3.68 3.01 1.83
N MET A 134 3.17 4.01 2.55
CA MET A 134 2.68 3.85 3.91
C MET A 134 1.25 3.34 3.91
N THR A 135 1.08 2.17 4.51
CA THR A 135 -0.15 1.38 4.37
C THR A 135 -0.60 0.75 5.67
N HIS A 136 -1.92 0.70 5.82
CA HIS A 136 -2.62 -0.08 6.84
C HIS A 136 -2.44 -1.61 6.70
N CYS A 137 -1.72 -2.10 5.68
CA CYS A 137 -1.43 -3.53 5.49
C CYS A 137 -2.65 -4.43 5.21
N GLY A 138 -3.78 -3.88 4.74
CA GLY A 138 -4.86 -4.68 4.18
C GLY A 138 -4.37 -5.49 2.97
N TRP A 139 -4.80 -6.74 2.84
CA TRP A 139 -4.14 -7.68 1.91
C TRP A 139 -4.11 -7.20 0.45
N ASN A 140 -5.19 -6.57 -0.03
CA ASN A 140 -5.22 -5.98 -1.38
C ASN A 140 -4.16 -4.88 -1.55
N SER A 141 -4.07 -3.95 -0.60
CA SER A 141 -3.09 -2.85 -0.64
C SER A 141 -1.66 -3.36 -0.54
N THR A 142 -1.43 -4.37 0.30
CA THR A 142 -0.14 -5.07 0.41
C THR A 142 0.25 -5.68 -0.93
N LEU A 143 -0.64 -6.45 -1.57
CA LEU A 143 -0.35 -7.05 -2.87
C LEU A 143 -0.08 -5.99 -3.95
N GLU A 144 -0.91 -4.94 -4.04
CA GLU A 144 -0.74 -3.87 -5.03
C GLU A 144 0.61 -3.18 -4.88
N GLY A 145 1.02 -2.86 -3.65
CA GLY A 145 2.32 -2.23 -3.39
C GLY A 145 3.49 -3.16 -3.70
N LEU A 146 3.43 -4.42 -3.25
CA LEU A 146 4.48 -5.41 -3.52
C LEU A 146 4.65 -5.68 -5.02
N ALA A 147 3.57 -5.83 -5.76
CA ALA A 147 3.63 -6.05 -7.20
C ALA A 147 4.08 -4.82 -7.97
N SER A 148 3.77 -3.61 -7.48
CA SER A 148 4.26 -2.35 -8.05
C SER A 148 5.73 -2.07 -7.75
N GLY A 149 6.36 -2.83 -6.84
CA GLY A 149 7.78 -2.71 -6.52
C GLY A 149 8.11 -1.51 -5.64
N VAL A 150 7.13 -0.97 -4.92
CA VAL A 150 7.34 0.10 -3.94
C VAL A 150 7.69 -0.50 -2.58
N VAL A 151 8.46 0.25 -1.78
CA VAL A 151 8.80 -0.14 -0.41
C VAL A 151 7.60 0.10 0.50
N LEU A 152 7.23 -0.88 1.33
CA LEU A 152 6.09 -0.74 2.23
C LEU A 152 6.55 -0.22 3.61
N LEU A 153 5.92 0.87 4.06
CA LEU A 153 5.92 1.31 5.45
C LEU A 153 4.65 0.79 6.11
N ALA A 154 4.80 -0.24 6.94
CA ALA A 154 3.72 -0.98 7.56
C ALA A 154 3.21 -0.26 8.81
N TRP A 155 1.92 0.07 8.80
CA TRP A 155 1.20 0.62 9.94
C TRP A 155 -0.18 -0.06 10.07
N PRO A 156 -0.25 -1.33 10.51
CA PRO A 156 -1.50 -2.07 10.62
C PRO A 156 -2.45 -1.43 11.64
N MET A 157 -3.75 -1.43 11.36
CA MET A 157 -4.73 -0.73 12.20
C MET A 157 -5.83 -1.64 12.76
N MET A 158 -6.26 -2.67 12.03
CA MET A 158 -7.40 -3.53 12.41
C MET A 158 -7.36 -4.92 11.74
N ALA A 159 -8.25 -5.82 12.18
CA ALA A 159 -8.46 -7.14 11.56
C ALA A 159 -7.17 -7.95 11.37
N GLU A 160 -6.98 -8.56 10.19
CA GLU A 160 -5.81 -9.38 9.86
C GLU A 160 -4.57 -8.57 9.47
N GLN A 161 -4.67 -7.24 9.46
CA GLN A 161 -3.58 -6.35 9.02
C GLN A 161 -2.30 -6.54 9.83
N PHE A 162 -2.41 -6.82 11.13
CA PHE A 162 -1.26 -7.11 11.99
C PHE A 162 -0.55 -8.40 11.57
N ILE A 163 -1.30 -9.42 11.16
CA ILE A 163 -0.76 -10.67 10.65
C ILE A 163 -0.06 -10.42 9.30
N ASN A 164 -0.70 -9.65 8.42
CA ASN A 164 -0.10 -9.27 7.14
C ASN A 164 1.19 -8.47 7.34
N ALA A 165 1.21 -7.53 8.29
CA ALA A 165 2.40 -6.76 8.65
C ALA A 165 3.52 -7.67 9.16
N ASN A 166 3.23 -8.61 10.07
CA ASN A 166 4.21 -9.60 10.54
C ASN A 166 4.79 -10.42 9.37
N LEU A 167 3.95 -10.83 8.42
CA LEU A 167 4.41 -11.57 7.23
C LEU A 167 5.39 -10.72 6.40
N ILE A 168 5.05 -9.49 6.05
CA ILE A 168 5.88 -8.67 5.15
C ILE A 168 7.13 -8.08 5.83
N VAL A 169 7.04 -7.76 7.12
CA VAL A 169 8.14 -7.18 7.91
C VAL A 169 9.06 -8.27 8.44
N ASP A 170 8.53 -9.24 9.18
CA ASP A 170 9.36 -10.15 9.99
C ASP A 170 9.79 -11.39 9.21
N GLN A 171 8.87 -11.96 8.42
CA GLN A 171 9.11 -13.19 7.66
C GLN A 171 9.78 -12.90 6.32
N LEU A 172 9.16 -12.05 5.50
CA LEU A 172 9.64 -11.75 4.15
C LEU A 172 10.72 -10.66 4.13
N LYS A 173 10.75 -9.79 5.15
CA LYS A 173 11.73 -8.70 5.30
C LYS A 173 11.76 -7.75 4.09
N VAL A 174 10.58 -7.43 3.57
CA VAL A 174 10.36 -6.55 2.41
C VAL A 174 9.64 -5.25 2.77
N ALA A 175 9.33 -5.05 4.05
CA ALA A 175 8.67 -3.86 4.57
C ALA A 175 9.34 -3.40 5.87
N ILE A 176 9.08 -2.15 6.25
CA ILE A 176 9.53 -1.52 7.49
C ILE A 176 8.30 -1.30 8.37
N ARG A 177 8.34 -1.66 9.66
CA ARG A 177 7.26 -1.31 10.60
C ARG A 177 7.50 0.10 11.14
N ASP A 178 6.47 0.94 11.05
CA ASP A 178 6.51 2.32 11.55
C ASP A 178 5.73 2.50 12.85
N CYS A 179 4.48 2.04 12.89
CA CYS A 179 3.58 2.13 14.03
C CYS A 179 2.49 1.05 13.93
N GLU A 180 1.55 1.00 14.87
CA GLU A 180 0.44 0.05 14.84
C GLU A 180 -0.77 0.52 15.68
N GLY A 181 -1.96 0.11 15.25
CA GLY A 181 -3.22 0.41 15.92
C GLY A 181 -3.63 1.88 15.90
N ASN A 182 -4.69 2.17 16.67
CA ASN A 182 -5.29 3.50 16.77
C ASN A 182 -4.87 4.25 18.05
N GLU A 183 -4.21 3.57 18.99
CA GLU A 183 -3.85 4.14 20.30
C GLU A 183 -2.41 4.65 20.32
N LEU A 184 -1.51 3.94 19.65
CA LEU A 184 -0.09 4.24 19.66
C LEU A 184 0.20 5.42 18.72
N VAL A 185 0.81 6.47 19.26
CA VAL A 185 1.20 7.65 18.49
C VAL A 185 2.68 7.50 18.14
N PRO A 186 3.06 7.50 16.86
CA PRO A 186 4.47 7.36 16.51
C PRO A 186 5.27 8.57 16.96
N ASN A 187 6.56 8.36 17.23
CA ASN A 187 7.49 9.47 17.37
C ASN A 187 7.75 10.08 15.98
N SER A 188 7.39 11.35 15.79
CA SER A 188 7.50 12.04 14.48
C SER A 188 8.91 12.06 13.91
N VAL A 189 9.94 12.23 14.74
CA VAL A 189 11.34 12.21 14.27
C VAL A 189 11.66 10.82 13.74
N LYS A 190 11.29 9.78 14.49
CA LYS A 190 11.53 8.40 14.05
C LYS A 190 10.77 8.05 12.77
N LEU A 191 9.50 8.46 12.68
CA LEU A 191 8.69 8.31 11.47
C LEU A 191 9.38 8.97 10.27
N GLY A 192 9.89 10.20 10.45
CA GLY A 192 10.61 10.91 9.40
C GLY A 192 11.88 10.19 8.94
N GLU A 193 12.64 9.61 9.87
CA GLU A 193 13.80 8.76 9.56
C GLU A 193 13.40 7.52 8.77
N LEU A 194 12.34 6.81 9.18
CA LEU A 194 11.88 5.59 8.50
C LEU A 194 11.34 5.89 7.10
N VAL A 195 10.62 7.00 6.93
CA VAL A 195 10.20 7.49 5.62
C VAL A 195 11.41 7.73 4.73
N ALA A 196 12.45 8.41 5.23
CA ALA A 196 13.68 8.64 4.47
C ALA A 196 14.43 7.31 4.18
N GLU A 197 14.52 6.41 5.16
CA GLU A 197 15.18 5.10 5.03
C GLU A 197 14.53 4.23 3.95
N SER A 198 13.21 4.36 3.76
CA SER A 198 12.46 3.59 2.75
C SER A 198 12.94 3.85 1.31
N PHE A 199 13.69 4.94 1.06
CA PHE A 199 14.30 5.24 -0.24
C PHE A 199 15.75 4.75 -0.38
N SER A 200 16.28 4.04 0.63
CA SER A 200 17.61 3.45 0.55
C SER A 200 17.66 2.32 -0.48
N GLU A 201 18.84 2.14 -1.07
CA GLU A 201 19.10 1.10 -2.07
C GLU A 201 18.74 -0.30 -1.58
N ARG A 202 19.00 -0.57 -0.30
CA ARG A 202 18.69 -1.84 0.35
C ARG A 202 17.21 -2.21 0.19
N TRP A 203 16.32 -1.28 0.50
CA TRP A 203 14.88 -1.53 0.47
C TRP A 203 14.36 -1.58 -0.97
N ARG A 204 14.86 -0.68 -1.83
CA ARG A 204 14.52 -0.64 -3.25
C ARG A 204 14.81 -1.96 -3.97
N VAL A 205 16.02 -2.52 -3.81
CA VAL A 205 16.40 -3.79 -4.44
C VAL A 205 15.53 -4.95 -3.97
N ARG A 206 15.13 -4.97 -2.69
CA ARG A 206 14.23 -6.01 -2.15
C ARG A 206 12.83 -5.91 -2.73
N ALA A 207 12.26 -4.70 -2.78
CA ALA A 207 10.94 -4.46 -3.36
C ALA A 207 10.91 -4.83 -4.85
N GLU A 208 11.91 -4.41 -5.63
CA GLU A 208 12.04 -4.75 -7.05
C GLU A 208 12.15 -6.27 -7.29
N LYS A 209 12.93 -6.98 -6.47
CA LYS A 209 13.07 -8.44 -6.57
C LYS A 209 11.73 -9.14 -6.35
N LEU A 210 10.99 -8.75 -5.31
CA LEU A 210 9.71 -9.37 -5.00
C LEU A 210 8.64 -9.01 -6.04
N SER A 211 8.61 -7.76 -6.51
CA SER A 211 7.74 -7.34 -7.62
C SER A 211 7.96 -8.18 -8.88
N LYS A 212 9.21 -8.39 -9.29
CA LYS A 212 9.52 -9.25 -10.45
C LYS A 212 9.00 -10.67 -10.26
N ALA A 213 9.19 -11.26 -9.09
CA ALA A 213 8.70 -12.60 -8.78
C ALA A 213 7.17 -12.68 -8.78
N ALA A 214 6.50 -11.70 -8.17
CA ALA A 214 5.05 -11.60 -8.11
C ALA A 214 4.42 -11.48 -9.51
N ASN A 215 4.98 -10.62 -10.36
CA ASN A 215 4.51 -10.43 -11.74
C ASN A 215 4.79 -11.68 -12.60
N ALA A 216 5.96 -12.32 -12.45
CA ALA A 216 6.28 -13.54 -13.19
C ALA A 216 5.37 -14.73 -12.81
N ALA A 217 4.86 -14.78 -11.56
CA ALA A 217 3.98 -15.85 -11.10
C ALA A 217 2.66 -15.91 -11.89
N VAL A 218 2.13 -14.76 -12.30
CA VAL A 218 0.81 -14.63 -12.95
C VAL A 218 0.87 -14.53 -14.47
N GLN A 219 2.05 -14.28 -15.04
CA GLN A 219 2.28 -14.34 -16.48
C GLN A 219 2.03 -15.75 -17.04
N GLN A 220 1.79 -15.84 -18.35
CA GLN A 220 1.59 -17.12 -19.04
C GLN A 220 2.78 -18.07 -18.76
N GLY A 221 2.47 -19.24 -18.22
CA GLY A 221 3.48 -20.23 -17.82
C GLY A 221 4.07 -20.06 -16.41
N GLY A 222 3.70 -18.98 -15.70
CA GLY A 222 4.03 -18.74 -14.29
C GLY A 222 3.38 -19.75 -13.34
N THR A 223 3.82 -19.75 -12.08
CA THR A 223 3.34 -20.70 -11.06
C THR A 223 1.86 -20.52 -10.76
N SER A 224 1.41 -19.29 -10.56
CA SER A 224 0.02 -18.98 -10.24
C SER A 224 -0.90 -19.14 -11.44
N PHE A 225 -0.39 -18.84 -12.64
CA PHE A 225 -1.08 -19.16 -13.89
C PHE A 225 -1.33 -20.67 -14.03
N LYS A 226 -0.33 -21.51 -13.75
CA LYS A 226 -0.45 -22.98 -13.78
C LYS A 226 -1.42 -23.50 -12.73
N ASP A 227 -1.38 -22.96 -11.51
CA ASP A 227 -2.32 -23.32 -10.45
C ASP A 227 -3.76 -22.97 -10.84
N LEU A 228 -3.99 -21.80 -11.44
CA LEU A 228 -5.29 -21.41 -11.95
C LEU A 228 -5.77 -22.34 -13.07
N GLN A 229 -4.90 -22.72 -14.01
CA GLN A 229 -5.23 -23.70 -15.05
C GLN A 229 -5.60 -25.06 -14.45
N SER A 230 -4.88 -25.52 -13.42
CA SER A 230 -5.19 -26.76 -12.73
C SER A 230 -6.55 -26.69 -12.04
N LEU A 231 -6.86 -25.58 -11.36
CA LEU A 231 -8.15 -25.35 -10.73
C LEU A 231 -9.29 -25.41 -11.77
N VAL A 232 -9.16 -24.68 -12.88
CA VAL A 232 -10.16 -24.66 -13.96
C VAL A 232 -10.36 -26.06 -14.55
N LYS A 233 -9.28 -26.83 -14.75
CA LYS A 233 -9.36 -28.21 -15.26
C LYS A 233 -10.11 -29.12 -14.29
N ASP A 234 -9.81 -29.04 -13.00
CA ASP A 234 -10.45 -29.86 -11.98
C ASP A 234 -11.95 -29.54 -11.89
N LEU A 235 -12.32 -28.25 -11.90
CA LEU A 235 -13.72 -27.82 -11.89
C LEU A 235 -14.51 -28.30 -13.13
N ARG A 236 -13.90 -28.24 -14.32
CA ARG A 236 -14.52 -28.77 -15.55
C ARG A 236 -14.70 -30.29 -15.50
N GLY A 237 -13.86 -31.00 -14.75
CA GLY A 237 -13.95 -32.43 -14.56
C GLY A 237 -15.08 -32.89 -13.64
N LEU A 238 -15.67 -31.99 -12.84
CA LEU A 238 -16.79 -32.29 -11.94
C LEU A 238 -18.16 -32.29 -12.64
N ASN A 239 -18.26 -31.72 -13.85
CA ASN A 239 -19.48 -31.69 -14.66
C ASN A 239 -19.59 -32.89 -15.62
N LYS A 240 -18.88 -33.98 -15.35
CA LYS A 240 -18.96 -35.26 -16.05
C LYS A 240 -19.31 -36.35 -15.05
#